data_AF-A0A512MHM9-F1
#
_entry.id   AF-A0A512MHM9-F1
#
_cell.length_a   1.000
_cell.length_b   1.000
_cell.length_c   1.000
_cell.angle_alpha   90.00
_cell.angle_beta   90.00
_cell.angle_gamma   90.00
#
_symmetry.space_group_name_H-M   'P 1'
#
loop_
_entity.id
_entity.type
_entity.pdbx_description
1 polymer ?
#
loop_
_entity_poly.entity_id
_entity_poly.type
_entity_poly.pdbx_seq_one_letter_code
_entity_poly.pdbx_strand_id
1 'polypeptide(L)'
;MAHRKKHEEQELPFVALMDTMTNVVGVLIIVLVMVGISIANAVKTILSDLPPVTPEEHQRLVEEMKKLPPPPADPKKIEEDKKIAEQKLKKAIEDLKTIDTTQVESQMKFMDLESFRKKLDEARKLREAQKAAVDKLIAEVDRLKALLDATPVYKPEPSTFVRLPNPRPFPEEPNESRILVAKQGVLFLNEKEFIQPVIDGLTKIRSQFEYKEVKIDPFAKMLEAALGNANAAKTAWPELAPLVNTFQLDQAAQAYKVLVTGGLPATKQVLTAVGNLSLATRSPMATVAEAIVATTKGDLTKWKALDPSRDPTKPTITVTSAGGKINFTWGATAASAKNTPKDILDYFVKDLGGLDAIKKLSADKVIYDAFKLSETLQRAAASPMMNSSSYTFQPSVKPGQVYVQLALTPKAGGGETREQIKAQGSGYQRLMRQVKADPKGVAVYQVMSDAFDAYLDARRIADEIGVAATWDFLPKLDLTMNVAGFEVQRFALLVPRPPVPPGTGVRIAAPKRGLD
;
A
#
# COMPACT_ATOMS: atom_id res chain seq x y z
N MET A 1 2.27 19.38 83.54
CA MET A 1 3.06 20.63 83.47
C MET A 1 3.49 20.82 82.03
N ALA A 2 3.22 22.00 81.48
CA ALA A 2 3.64 22.40 80.15
C ALA A 2 5.15 22.66 80.13
N HIS A 3 5.84 22.29 79.05
CA HIS A 3 6.93 23.12 78.51
C HIS A 3 7.03 22.95 77.00
N ARG A 4 7.15 24.10 76.34
CA ARG A 4 7.17 24.33 74.90
C ARG A 4 8.58 24.79 74.51
N LYS A 5 9.13 24.20 73.44
CA LYS A 5 10.18 24.67 72.49
C LYS A 5 11.51 25.27 73.02
N LYS A 6 12.65 24.87 72.43
CA LYS A 6 13.28 25.55 71.28
C LYS A 6 14.49 24.80 70.69
N HIS A 7 14.69 25.08 69.41
CA HIS A 7 15.75 24.68 68.49
C HIS A 7 17.10 25.31 68.85
N GLU A 8 18.20 24.61 68.61
CA GLU A 8 19.48 25.20 68.18
C GLU A 8 20.19 24.24 67.22
N GLU A 9 20.73 24.82 66.14
CA GLU A 9 21.38 24.18 64.99
C GLU A 9 22.92 24.16 65.18
N GLN A 10 23.56 23.05 64.79
CA GLN A 10 24.97 22.87 64.36
C GLN A 10 25.19 21.35 64.20
N GLU A 11 25.81 20.74 63.18
CA GLU A 11 26.56 21.17 61.99
C GLU A 11 26.68 19.95 61.01
N LEU A 12 26.60 20.23 59.69
CA LEU A 12 27.04 19.45 58.50
C LEU A 12 26.24 18.18 58.05
N PRO A 13 25.99 18.02 56.72
CA PRO A 13 27.06 17.60 55.81
C PRO A 13 27.02 18.30 54.45
N PHE A 14 27.74 19.41 54.33
CA PHE A 14 28.12 19.99 53.02
C PHE A 14 28.88 18.98 52.14
N VAL A 15 29.52 17.98 52.76
CA VAL A 15 30.21 16.88 52.07
C VAL A 15 29.23 15.98 51.32
N ALA A 16 28.05 15.66 51.86
CA ALA A 16 27.05 14.85 51.15
C ALA A 16 26.42 15.62 49.97
N LEU A 17 26.28 16.95 50.12
CA LEU A 17 25.84 17.82 49.02
C LEU A 17 26.93 17.93 47.93
N MET A 18 28.20 18.06 48.30
CA MET A 18 29.31 18.01 47.34
C MET A 18 29.43 16.63 46.69
N ASP A 19 29.20 15.52 47.40
CA ASP A 19 29.24 14.18 46.81
C ASP A 19 28.11 13.98 45.79
N THR A 20 26.90 14.48 46.08
CA THR A 20 25.79 14.46 45.12
C THR A 20 26.00 15.39 43.93
N MET A 21 26.59 16.58 44.13
CA MET A 21 26.95 17.47 43.02
C MET A 21 28.08 16.88 42.16
N THR A 22 29.08 16.22 42.74
CA THR A 22 30.19 15.64 41.98
C THR A 22 29.77 14.36 41.26
N ASN A 23 28.81 13.59 41.81
CA ASN A 23 28.26 12.41 41.14
C ASN A 23 27.30 12.80 39.99
N VAL A 24 26.51 13.87 40.15
CA VAL A 24 25.67 14.42 39.07
C VAL A 24 26.51 15.06 37.97
N VAL A 25 27.57 15.80 38.33
CA VAL A 25 28.52 16.35 37.36
C VAL A 25 29.34 15.24 36.70
N GLY A 26 29.70 14.18 37.43
CA GLY A 26 30.38 13.00 36.89
C GLY A 26 29.53 12.24 35.87
N VAL A 27 28.25 12.01 36.17
CA VAL A 27 27.30 11.42 35.20
C VAL A 27 27.09 12.35 34.01
N LEU A 28 27.00 13.67 34.21
CA LEU A 28 26.90 14.63 33.10
C LEU A 28 28.16 14.65 32.23
N ILE A 29 29.36 14.56 32.79
CA ILE A 29 30.60 14.48 32.03
C ILE A 29 30.68 13.14 31.29
N ILE A 30 30.27 12.02 31.90
CA ILE A 30 30.25 10.71 31.23
C ILE A 30 29.22 10.71 30.09
N VAL A 31 28.04 11.33 30.28
CA VAL A 31 27.03 11.48 29.21
C VAL A 31 27.53 12.43 28.12
N LEU A 32 28.21 13.52 28.47
CA LEU A 32 28.78 14.46 27.50
C LEU A 32 29.94 13.83 26.70
N VAL A 33 30.76 13.00 27.34
CA VAL A 33 31.82 12.21 26.70
C VAL A 33 31.21 11.07 25.87
N MET A 34 30.14 10.41 26.32
CA MET A 34 29.40 9.42 25.51
C MET A 34 28.73 10.05 24.29
N VAL A 35 28.11 11.22 24.43
CA VAL A 35 27.53 11.97 23.31
C VAL A 35 28.65 12.48 22.40
N GLY A 36 29.77 12.93 22.94
CA GLY A 36 30.97 13.30 22.17
C GLY A 36 31.56 12.12 21.40
N ILE A 37 31.61 10.92 21.98
CA ILE A 37 32.09 9.68 21.33
C ILE A 37 31.05 9.17 20.32
N SER A 38 29.75 9.28 20.60
CA SER A 38 28.69 8.94 19.65
C SER A 38 28.66 9.91 18.47
N ILE A 39 28.93 11.20 18.67
CA ILE A 39 29.06 12.19 17.59
C ILE A 39 30.38 11.98 16.84
N ALA A 40 31.51 11.73 17.53
CA ALA A 40 32.78 11.44 16.88
C ALA A 40 32.73 10.13 16.06
N ASN A 41 32.05 9.10 16.57
CA ASN A 41 31.79 7.87 15.83
C ASN A 41 30.79 8.09 14.71
N ALA A 42 29.69 8.82 14.90
CA ALA A 42 28.76 9.15 13.83
C ALA A 42 29.41 9.98 12.71
N VAL A 43 30.28 10.94 13.06
CA VAL A 43 31.07 11.72 12.09
C VAL A 43 32.13 10.83 11.43
N LYS A 44 32.77 9.90 12.15
CA LYS A 44 33.64 8.90 11.54
C LYS A 44 32.87 7.97 10.60
N THR A 45 31.68 7.48 10.95
CA THR A 45 30.88 6.60 10.10
C THR A 45 30.36 7.35 8.87
N ILE A 46 29.91 8.60 9.03
CA ILE A 46 29.49 9.47 7.91
C ILE A 46 30.68 9.81 6.99
N LEU A 47 31.88 10.00 7.53
CA LEU A 47 33.09 10.24 6.74
C LEU A 47 33.74 8.95 6.20
N SER A 48 33.41 7.77 6.74
CA SER A 48 33.93 6.46 6.31
C SER A 48 33.03 5.76 5.29
N ASP A 49 31.74 6.12 5.23
CA ASP A 49 30.78 5.61 4.24
C ASP A 49 30.74 6.44 2.94
N LEU A 50 31.57 7.48 2.83
CA LEU A 50 31.78 8.18 1.57
C LEU A 50 33.00 7.56 0.86
N PRO A 51 32.84 6.99 -0.34
CA PRO A 51 33.98 6.50 -1.11
C PRO A 51 34.96 7.65 -1.35
N PRO A 52 36.29 7.43 -1.34
CA PRO A 52 37.26 8.46 -1.68
C PRO A 52 37.04 8.88 -3.13
N VAL A 53 36.36 10.00 -3.31
CA VAL A 53 36.04 10.56 -4.63
C VAL A 53 37.35 10.93 -5.29
N THR A 54 37.69 10.19 -6.33
CA THR A 54 38.80 10.54 -7.21
C THR A 54 38.48 11.87 -7.91
N PRO A 55 39.47 12.71 -8.26
CA PRO A 55 39.24 14.02 -8.90
C PRO A 55 38.34 13.94 -10.16
N GLU A 56 38.29 12.78 -10.79
CA GLU A 56 37.51 12.47 -12.00
C GLU A 56 36.02 12.22 -11.70
N GLU A 57 35.69 11.61 -10.57
CA GLU A 57 34.29 11.38 -10.14
C GLU A 57 33.62 12.67 -9.67
N HIS A 58 34.38 13.58 -9.06
CA HIS A 58 33.89 14.91 -8.68
C HIS A 58 33.49 15.74 -9.91
N GLN A 59 34.23 15.62 -11.03
CA GLN A 59 33.87 16.30 -12.27
C GLN A 59 32.60 15.71 -12.90
N ARG A 60 32.42 14.38 -12.84
CA ARG A 60 31.19 13.73 -13.34
C ARG A 60 29.95 14.09 -12.52
N LEU A 61 30.08 14.15 -11.20
CA LEU A 61 28.98 14.58 -10.30
C LEU A 61 28.60 16.05 -10.52
N VAL A 62 29.58 16.92 -10.78
CA VAL A 62 29.33 18.33 -11.13
C VAL A 62 28.64 18.45 -12.49
N GLU A 63 28.97 17.59 -13.45
CA GLU A 63 28.29 17.54 -14.76
C GLU A 63 26.88 16.94 -14.68
N GLU A 64 26.65 15.93 -13.82
CA GLU A 64 25.31 15.37 -13.58
C GLU A 64 24.41 16.35 -12.82
N MET A 65 24.93 17.09 -11.84
CA MET A 65 24.18 18.15 -11.16
C MET A 65 23.81 19.32 -12.08
N LYS A 66 24.62 19.61 -13.11
CA LYS A 66 24.29 20.61 -14.14
C LYS A 66 23.18 20.17 -15.09
N LYS A 67 22.84 18.87 -15.13
CA LYS A 67 21.79 18.30 -16.01
C LYS A 67 20.43 18.13 -15.32
N LEU A 68 20.36 18.29 -13.99
CA LEU A 68 19.09 18.23 -13.26
C LEU A 68 18.41 19.61 -13.27
N PRO A 69 17.11 19.72 -13.58
CA PRO A 69 16.39 20.98 -13.43
C PRO A 69 16.37 21.40 -11.95
N PRO A 70 16.44 22.71 -11.65
CA PRO A 70 16.43 23.19 -10.28
C PRO A 70 15.14 22.75 -9.57
N PRO A 71 15.21 22.35 -8.28
CA PRO A 71 14.01 22.07 -7.53
C PRO A 71 13.13 23.33 -7.50
N PRO A 72 11.79 23.20 -7.58
CA PRO A 72 10.91 24.35 -7.43
C PRO A 72 11.06 24.90 -6.01
N ALA A 73 11.77 26.02 -5.88
CA ALA A 73 12.02 26.67 -4.60
C ALA A 73 10.87 27.62 -4.27
N ASP A 74 10.19 27.38 -3.15
CA ASP A 74 9.14 28.25 -2.63
C ASP A 74 9.67 29.66 -2.33
N PRO A 75 9.09 30.73 -2.92
CA PRO A 75 9.59 32.11 -2.83
C PRO A 75 9.64 32.68 -1.40
N LYS A 76 8.92 32.09 -0.44
CA LYS A 76 8.87 32.55 0.95
C LYS A 76 10.15 32.31 1.75
N LYS A 77 10.90 31.24 1.45
CA LYS A 77 12.13 30.92 2.20
C LYS A 77 13.30 31.85 1.87
N ILE A 78 13.33 32.37 0.64
CA ILE A 78 14.38 33.27 0.16
C ILE A 78 14.31 34.64 0.86
N GLU A 79 13.10 35.13 1.16
CA GLU A 79 12.93 36.40 1.89
C GLU A 79 13.30 36.28 3.36
N GLU A 80 13.03 35.13 4.00
CA GLU A 80 13.44 34.86 5.37
C GLU A 80 14.97 34.78 5.51
N ASP A 81 15.62 34.07 4.60
CA ASP A 81 17.08 33.91 4.61
C ASP A 81 17.82 35.25 4.36
N LYS A 82 17.28 36.11 3.47
CA LYS A 82 17.81 37.46 3.26
C LYS A 82 17.73 38.33 4.51
N LYS A 83 16.61 38.30 5.24
CA LYS A 83 16.46 39.05 6.50
C LYS A 83 17.43 38.57 7.58
N ILE A 84 17.66 37.27 7.67
CA ILE A 84 18.61 36.69 8.65
C ILE A 84 20.05 37.12 8.31
N ALA A 85 20.41 37.15 7.03
CA ALA A 85 21.74 37.57 6.58
C ALA A 85 21.99 39.07 6.87
N GLU A 86 21.02 39.95 6.63
CA GLU A 86 21.14 41.39 6.92
C GLU A 86 21.28 41.68 8.41
N GLN A 87 20.57 40.94 9.27
CA GLN A 87 20.68 41.09 10.73
C GLN A 87 22.06 40.66 11.25
N LYS A 88 22.64 39.60 10.69
CA LYS A 88 23.98 39.16 11.07
C LYS A 88 25.06 40.14 10.63
N LEU A 89 24.90 40.75 9.45
CA LEU A 89 25.84 41.76 8.96
C LEU A 89 25.81 43.03 9.83
N LYS A 90 24.63 43.47 10.29
CA LYS A 90 24.52 44.60 11.23
C LYS A 90 25.23 44.34 12.56
N LYS A 91 25.05 43.16 13.15
CA LYS A 91 25.75 42.77 14.39
C LYS A 91 27.27 42.78 14.24
N ALA A 92 27.79 42.21 13.14
CA ALA A 92 29.22 42.18 12.88
C ALA A 92 29.84 43.59 12.72
N ILE A 93 29.07 44.54 12.20
CA ILE A 93 29.51 45.95 12.06
C ILE A 93 29.50 46.67 13.41
N GLU A 94 28.57 46.36 14.32
CA GLU A 94 28.57 46.91 15.68
C GLU A 94 29.74 46.37 16.52
N ASP A 95 30.01 45.06 16.45
CA ASP A 95 31.12 44.43 17.17
C ASP A 95 32.49 44.98 16.73
N LEU A 96 32.63 45.35 15.45
CA LEU A 96 33.84 45.99 14.93
C LEU A 96 34.02 47.45 15.36
N LYS A 97 32.94 48.16 15.75
CA LYS A 97 33.01 49.54 16.25
C LYS A 97 33.41 49.63 17.73
N THR A 98 33.27 48.54 18.48
CA THR A 98 33.56 48.50 19.92
C THR A 98 34.99 48.06 20.26
N ILE A 99 35.86 47.86 19.26
CA ILE A 99 37.26 47.51 19.51
C ILE A 99 38.02 48.78 19.92
N ASP A 100 38.30 48.88 21.22
CA ASP A 100 38.99 49.98 21.88
C ASP A 100 40.49 50.00 21.51
N THR A 101 40.95 51.10 20.91
CA THR A 101 42.28 51.25 20.32
C THR A 101 43.35 51.67 21.34
N THR A 102 43.00 51.78 22.62
CA THR A 102 43.89 52.31 23.67
C THR A 102 44.76 51.26 24.36
N GLN A 103 44.44 49.96 24.29
CA GLN A 103 45.27 48.89 24.86
C GLN A 103 46.48 48.49 23.98
N VAL A 104 46.44 48.85 22.68
CA VAL A 104 47.48 48.48 21.71
C VAL A 104 48.69 49.42 21.78
N GLU A 105 48.51 50.68 22.19
CA GLU A 105 49.59 51.68 22.27
C GLU A 105 50.52 51.48 23.48
N SER A 106 50.04 50.88 24.57
CA SER A 106 50.85 50.62 25.77
C SER A 106 51.77 49.39 25.66
N GLN A 107 51.56 48.51 24.66
CA GLN A 107 52.42 47.35 24.42
C GLN A 107 53.55 47.61 23.40
N MET A 108 53.66 48.82 22.84
CA MET A 108 54.63 49.15 21.78
C MET A 108 55.99 49.69 22.27
N LYS A 109 56.29 49.65 23.57
CA LYS A 109 57.61 50.08 24.08
C LYS A 109 58.42 48.86 24.56
N PHE A 110 59.45 48.57 23.76
CA PHE A 110 60.52 47.56 23.87
C PHE A 110 60.33 46.26 23.07
N MET A 111 61.03 46.25 21.91
CA MET A 111 61.55 45.12 21.11
C MET A 111 60.50 44.26 20.38
N ASP A 112 60.42 44.21 19.05
CA ASP A 112 61.50 43.98 18.07
C ASP A 112 61.06 44.50 16.67
N LEU A 113 61.71 45.55 16.15
CA LEU A 113 61.38 46.22 14.86
C LEU A 113 61.47 45.28 13.64
N GLU A 114 62.31 44.26 13.74
CA GLU A 114 62.54 43.28 12.66
C GLU A 114 61.36 42.29 12.57
N SER A 115 60.82 41.87 13.71
CA SER A 115 59.61 41.05 13.78
C SER A 115 58.37 41.76 13.20
N PHE A 116 58.28 43.08 13.37
CA PHE A 116 57.20 43.89 12.81
C PHE A 116 57.34 44.06 11.29
N ARG A 117 58.54 44.30 10.77
CA ARG A 117 58.77 44.30 9.31
C ARG A 117 58.39 42.97 8.69
N LYS A 118 58.79 41.87 9.33
CA LYS A 118 58.45 40.51 8.88
C LYS A 118 56.94 40.25 8.91
N LYS A 119 56.24 40.63 9.99
CA LYS A 119 54.77 40.55 10.07
C LYS A 119 54.07 41.46 9.06
N LEU A 120 54.63 42.64 8.74
CA LEU A 120 54.07 43.57 7.79
C LEU A 120 54.25 43.08 6.34
N ASP A 121 55.37 42.44 6.04
CA ASP A 121 55.60 41.75 4.76
C ASP A 121 54.76 40.48 4.62
N GLU A 122 54.58 39.71 5.69
CA GLU A 122 53.64 38.57 5.74
C GLU A 122 52.19 39.04 5.56
N ALA A 123 51.79 40.12 6.22
CA ALA A 123 50.45 40.71 6.06
C ALA A 123 50.24 41.27 4.64
N ARG A 124 51.26 41.86 4.02
CA ARG A 124 51.21 42.28 2.61
C ARG A 124 51.07 41.09 1.67
N LYS A 125 51.84 40.02 1.87
CA LYS A 125 51.71 38.79 1.08
C LYS A 125 50.34 38.14 1.26
N LEU A 126 49.82 38.11 2.49
CA LEU A 126 48.48 37.60 2.79
C LEU A 126 47.40 38.45 2.11
N ARG A 127 47.53 39.78 2.15
CA ARG A 127 46.59 40.70 1.50
C ARG A 127 46.60 40.56 -0.02
N GLU A 128 47.77 40.43 -0.63
CA GLU A 128 47.90 40.18 -2.08
C GLU A 128 47.32 38.81 -2.45
N ALA A 129 47.55 37.77 -1.64
CA ALA A 129 46.95 36.45 -1.84
C ALA A 129 45.41 36.48 -1.70
N GLN A 130 44.89 37.21 -0.71
CA GLN A 130 43.45 37.41 -0.52
C GLN A 130 42.84 38.21 -1.67
N LYS A 131 43.52 39.27 -2.14
CA LYS A 131 43.07 40.07 -3.28
C LYS A 131 43.01 39.22 -4.55
N ALA A 132 44.04 38.41 -4.81
CA ALA A 132 44.05 37.47 -5.93
C ALA A 132 42.94 36.40 -5.82
N ALA A 133 42.61 35.94 -4.61
CA ALA A 133 41.50 35.01 -4.39
C ALA A 133 40.13 35.70 -4.62
N VAL A 134 39.97 36.94 -4.16
CA VAL A 134 38.76 37.74 -4.39
C VAL A 134 38.57 38.03 -5.87
N ASP A 135 39.63 38.39 -6.59
CA ASP A 135 39.56 38.64 -8.03
C ASP A 135 39.16 37.37 -8.81
N LYS A 136 39.63 36.19 -8.38
CA LYS A 136 39.18 34.89 -8.93
C LYS A 136 37.71 34.61 -8.63
N LEU A 137 37.24 34.92 -7.42
CA LEU A 137 35.83 34.75 -7.06
C LEU A 137 34.93 35.71 -7.84
N ILE A 138 35.36 36.95 -8.06
CA ILE A 138 34.63 37.92 -8.90
C ILE A 138 34.55 37.40 -10.34
N ALA A 139 35.67 36.92 -10.90
CA ALA A 139 35.69 36.35 -12.24
C ALA A 139 34.76 35.13 -12.38
N GLU A 140 34.71 34.25 -11.38
CA GLU A 140 33.80 33.10 -11.40
C GLU A 140 32.34 33.54 -11.20
N VAL A 141 32.06 34.55 -10.38
CA VAL A 141 30.71 35.14 -10.26
C VAL A 141 30.25 35.73 -11.59
N ASP A 142 31.11 36.45 -12.31
CA ASP A 142 30.77 37.02 -13.60
C ASP A 142 30.58 35.94 -14.67
N ARG A 143 31.39 34.88 -14.63
CA ARG A 143 31.18 33.68 -15.45
C ARG A 143 29.85 32.98 -15.14
N LEU A 144 29.50 32.82 -13.86
CA LEU A 144 28.25 32.21 -13.42
C LEU A 144 27.03 33.06 -13.81
N LYS A 145 27.14 34.40 -13.72
CA LYS A 145 26.12 35.32 -14.23
C LYS A 145 25.96 35.18 -15.75
N ALA A 146 27.06 35.14 -16.50
CA ALA A 146 27.00 34.94 -17.95
C ALA A 146 26.39 33.58 -18.34
N LEU A 147 26.66 32.51 -17.59
CA LEU A 147 26.03 31.20 -17.80
C LEU A 147 24.54 31.22 -17.42
N LEU A 148 24.15 31.94 -16.37
CA LEU A 148 22.76 32.08 -15.96
C LEU A 148 21.95 32.88 -16.99
N ASP A 149 22.50 33.98 -17.51
CA ASP A 149 21.90 34.79 -18.57
C ASP A 149 21.79 34.02 -19.89
N ALA A 150 22.74 33.11 -20.17
CA ALA A 150 22.71 32.22 -21.32
C ALA A 150 21.78 31.00 -21.15
N THR A 151 21.22 30.77 -19.95
CA THR A 151 20.30 29.66 -19.72
C THR A 151 18.93 30.05 -20.29
N PRO A 152 18.44 29.38 -21.35
CA PRO A 152 17.15 29.73 -21.92
C PRO A 152 16.06 29.52 -20.88
N VAL A 153 15.25 30.56 -20.64
CA VAL A 153 14.05 30.45 -19.81
C VAL A 153 13.14 29.39 -20.43
N TYR A 154 12.85 28.32 -19.67
CA TYR A 154 11.87 27.31 -20.08
C TYR A 154 10.52 28.01 -20.29
N LYS A 155 10.19 28.28 -21.56
CA LYS A 155 8.83 28.60 -21.96
C LYS A 155 8.13 27.26 -22.15
N PRO A 156 7.21 26.85 -21.26
CA PRO A 156 6.35 25.71 -21.57
C PRO A 156 5.68 25.98 -22.92
N GLU A 157 5.49 24.93 -23.70
CA GLU A 157 4.71 25.04 -24.93
C GLU A 157 3.36 25.70 -24.59
N PRO A 158 2.88 26.63 -25.45
CA PRO A 158 1.63 27.33 -25.19
C PRO A 158 0.51 26.32 -24.92
N SER A 159 -0.29 26.57 -23.90
CA SER A 159 -1.38 25.69 -23.52
C SER A 159 -2.35 25.51 -24.69
N THR A 160 -2.42 24.30 -25.25
CA THR A 160 -3.43 23.96 -26.25
C THR A 160 -4.79 23.91 -25.56
N PHE A 161 -5.60 24.95 -25.76
CA PHE A 161 -6.98 24.98 -25.27
C PHE A 161 -7.84 24.07 -26.12
N VAL A 162 -8.02 22.83 -25.65
CA VAL A 162 -8.95 21.89 -26.28
C VAL A 162 -10.32 22.05 -25.66
N ARG A 163 -11.29 22.50 -26.46
CA ARG A 163 -12.70 22.46 -26.07
C ARG A 163 -13.21 21.03 -26.25
N LEU A 164 -13.32 20.31 -25.14
CA LEU A 164 -14.04 19.04 -25.12
C LEU A 164 -15.52 19.32 -25.41
N PRO A 165 -16.15 18.60 -26.36
CA PRO A 165 -17.59 18.70 -26.58
C PRO A 165 -18.37 18.37 -25.30
N ASN A 166 -19.55 18.95 -25.15
CA ASN A 166 -20.38 18.75 -23.96
C ASN A 166 -20.56 17.24 -23.68
N PRO A 167 -20.30 16.79 -22.45
CA PRO A 167 -20.44 15.39 -22.08
C PRO A 167 -21.88 14.93 -22.35
N ARG A 168 -22.01 13.79 -23.02
CA ARG A 168 -23.30 13.14 -23.25
C ARG A 168 -23.79 12.52 -21.93
N PRO A 169 -25.12 12.39 -21.74
CA PRO A 169 -25.67 11.78 -20.52
C PRO A 169 -25.13 10.37 -20.31
N PHE A 170 -24.67 10.12 -19.09
CA PHE A 170 -24.10 8.85 -18.66
C PHE A 170 -25.24 7.92 -18.19
N PRO A 171 -25.38 6.71 -18.75
CA PRO A 171 -26.42 5.76 -18.33
C PRO A 171 -26.30 5.35 -16.85
N GLU A 172 -27.42 5.02 -16.19
CA GLU A 172 -27.41 4.56 -14.78
C GLU A 172 -26.66 3.23 -14.59
N GLU A 173 -26.71 2.35 -15.60
CA GLU A 173 -25.99 1.08 -15.65
C GLU A 173 -25.14 1.04 -16.93
N PRO A 174 -23.96 1.69 -16.96
CA PRO A 174 -23.14 1.77 -18.17
C PRO A 174 -22.53 0.40 -18.50
N ASN A 175 -22.57 0.03 -19.78
CA ASN A 175 -21.72 -1.00 -20.35
C ASN A 175 -20.41 -0.37 -20.82
N GLU A 176 -19.42 -0.34 -19.93
CA GLU A 176 -18.14 0.33 -20.15
C GLU A 176 -17.23 -0.47 -21.09
N SER A 177 -16.85 0.13 -22.21
CA SER A 177 -15.80 -0.36 -23.11
C SER A 177 -14.50 0.39 -22.86
N ARG A 178 -13.48 -0.30 -22.36
CA ARG A 178 -12.20 0.30 -21.98
C ARG A 178 -11.26 0.43 -23.17
N ILE A 179 -10.72 1.63 -23.34
CA ILE A 179 -9.83 2.00 -24.44
C ILE A 179 -8.55 2.54 -23.85
N LEU A 180 -7.46 1.79 -23.95
CA LEU A 180 -6.14 2.26 -23.58
C LEU A 180 -5.60 3.18 -24.66
N VAL A 181 -5.14 4.36 -24.25
CA VAL A 181 -4.48 5.33 -25.13
C VAL A 181 -3.03 5.48 -24.69
N ALA A 182 -2.12 5.08 -25.58
CA ALA A 182 -0.67 5.14 -25.38
C ALA A 182 -0.02 5.97 -26.50
N LYS A 183 1.23 6.39 -26.32
CA LYS A 183 1.96 7.22 -27.30
C LYS A 183 1.93 6.68 -28.73
N GLN A 184 1.95 5.35 -28.89
CA GLN A 184 1.99 4.68 -30.19
C GLN A 184 0.60 4.56 -30.85
N GLY A 185 -0.49 4.84 -30.14
CA GLY A 185 -1.84 4.72 -30.69
C GLY A 185 -2.92 4.34 -29.67
N VAL A 186 -4.03 3.86 -30.20
CA VAL A 186 -5.21 3.44 -29.43
C VAL A 186 -5.30 1.92 -29.42
N LEU A 187 -5.35 1.35 -28.22
CA LEU A 187 -5.60 -0.06 -28.01
C LEU A 187 -6.96 -0.21 -27.33
N PHE A 188 -7.87 -0.91 -27.96
CA PHE A 188 -9.13 -1.27 -27.32
C PHE A 188 -9.08 -2.72 -26.86
N LEU A 189 -9.65 -2.98 -25.69
CA LEU A 189 -9.88 -4.32 -25.20
C LEU A 189 -11.39 -4.53 -25.13
N ASN A 190 -11.93 -5.33 -26.05
CA ASN A 190 -13.26 -5.87 -25.83
C ASN A 190 -13.11 -7.03 -24.83
N GLU A 191 -13.26 -6.71 -23.53
CA GLU A 191 -13.06 -7.69 -22.44
C GLU A 191 -13.91 -8.94 -22.66
N LYS A 192 -15.15 -8.79 -23.12
CA LYS A 192 -16.07 -9.89 -23.37
C LYS A 192 -15.58 -10.79 -24.50
N GLU A 193 -15.25 -10.24 -25.66
CA GLU A 193 -14.75 -11.04 -26.80
C GLU A 193 -13.39 -11.67 -26.52
N PHE A 194 -12.53 -10.98 -25.76
CA PHE A 194 -11.21 -11.46 -25.41
C PHE A 194 -11.26 -12.60 -24.37
N ILE A 195 -12.09 -12.47 -23.34
CA ILE A 195 -12.11 -13.39 -22.20
C ILE A 195 -13.13 -14.51 -22.34
N GLN A 196 -14.25 -14.30 -23.03
CA GLN A 196 -15.28 -15.34 -23.13
C GLN A 196 -14.73 -16.67 -23.69
N PRO A 197 -13.93 -16.70 -24.78
CA PRO A 197 -13.38 -17.96 -25.28
C PRO A 197 -12.45 -18.65 -24.28
N VAL A 198 -11.70 -17.86 -23.49
CA VAL A 198 -10.82 -18.37 -22.43
C VAL A 198 -11.67 -19.00 -21.32
N ILE A 199 -12.69 -18.30 -20.82
CA ILE A 199 -13.59 -18.78 -19.77
C ILE A 199 -14.39 -20.00 -20.21
N ASP A 200 -14.88 -20.03 -21.45
CA ASP A 200 -15.58 -21.18 -22.02
C ASP A 200 -14.65 -22.40 -22.08
N GLY A 201 -13.39 -22.18 -22.48
CA GLY A 201 -12.34 -23.19 -22.45
C GLY A 201 -12.10 -23.74 -21.06
N LEU A 202 -11.93 -22.88 -20.05
CA LEU A 202 -11.75 -23.27 -18.65
C LEU A 202 -12.97 -24.02 -18.10
N THR A 203 -14.18 -23.58 -18.45
CA THR A 203 -15.44 -24.19 -17.97
C THR A 203 -15.56 -25.64 -18.44
N LYS A 204 -15.14 -25.95 -19.67
CA LYS A 204 -15.13 -27.32 -20.21
C LYS A 204 -14.21 -28.26 -19.44
N ILE A 205 -13.13 -27.75 -18.85
CA ILE A 205 -12.13 -28.53 -18.12
C ILE A 205 -12.16 -28.29 -16.60
N ARG A 206 -13.23 -27.67 -16.06
CA ARG A 206 -13.30 -27.22 -14.67
C ARG A 206 -13.01 -28.32 -13.63
N SER A 207 -13.42 -29.56 -13.90
CA SER A 207 -13.21 -30.70 -13.01
C SER A 207 -11.74 -31.09 -12.88
N GLN A 208 -10.87 -30.66 -13.80
CA GLN A 208 -9.43 -30.88 -13.70
C GLN A 208 -8.76 -29.96 -12.67
N PHE A 209 -9.40 -28.83 -12.36
CA PHE A 209 -8.90 -27.87 -11.38
C PHE A 209 -9.29 -28.24 -9.94
N GLU A 210 -10.13 -29.25 -9.74
CA GLU A 210 -10.43 -29.74 -8.40
C GLU A 210 -9.19 -30.38 -7.76
N TYR A 211 -9.07 -30.22 -6.44
CA TYR A 211 -8.02 -30.88 -5.69
C TYR A 211 -8.34 -32.39 -5.58
N LYS A 212 -7.49 -33.22 -6.19
CA LYS A 212 -7.54 -34.69 -6.07
C LYS A 212 -6.62 -35.21 -4.97
N GLU A 213 -5.42 -34.67 -4.94
CA GLU A 213 -4.41 -34.93 -3.92
C GLU A 213 -3.88 -33.58 -3.44
N VAL A 214 -3.93 -33.34 -2.13
CA VAL A 214 -3.61 -32.05 -1.54
C VAL A 214 -2.31 -32.17 -0.77
N LYS A 215 -1.32 -31.37 -1.18
CA LYS A 215 -0.08 -31.20 -0.42
C LYS A 215 -0.23 -30.04 0.56
N ILE A 216 0.39 -30.15 1.72
CA ILE A 216 0.36 -29.09 2.73
C ILE A 216 1.22 -27.88 2.34
N ASP A 217 2.26 -28.09 1.50
CA ASP A 217 3.29 -27.08 1.21
C ASP A 217 2.74 -25.71 0.77
N PRO A 218 1.75 -25.62 -0.15
CA PRO A 218 1.20 -24.32 -0.56
C PRO A 218 0.47 -23.59 0.58
N PHE A 219 -0.01 -24.34 1.58
CA PHE A 219 -0.80 -23.82 2.70
C PHE A 219 0.02 -23.65 3.98
N ALA A 220 1.21 -24.23 4.06
CA ALA A 220 1.99 -24.37 5.30
C ALA A 220 2.14 -23.04 6.05
N LYS A 221 2.58 -21.98 5.37
CA LYS A 221 2.76 -20.65 5.99
C LYS A 221 1.45 -20.06 6.52
N MET A 222 0.35 -20.24 5.78
CA MET A 222 -0.97 -19.75 6.21
C MET A 222 -1.49 -20.54 7.41
N LEU A 223 -1.35 -21.86 7.38
CA LEU A 223 -1.75 -22.74 8.47
C LEU A 223 -0.91 -22.50 9.73
N GLU A 224 0.39 -22.27 9.58
CA GLU A 224 1.28 -21.85 10.67
C GLU A 224 0.83 -20.54 11.30
N ALA A 225 0.50 -19.53 10.48
CA ALA A 225 -0.03 -18.26 10.99
C ALA A 225 -1.38 -18.43 11.69
N ALA A 226 -2.26 -19.30 11.20
CA ALA A 226 -3.57 -19.55 11.79
C ALA A 226 -3.46 -20.33 13.12
N LEU A 227 -2.72 -21.43 13.11
CA LEU A 227 -2.64 -22.44 14.16
C LEU A 227 -1.51 -22.18 15.17
N GLY A 228 -0.58 -21.29 14.84
CA GLY A 228 0.49 -20.78 15.70
C GLY A 228 1.87 -21.39 15.45
N ASN A 229 1.96 -22.60 14.90
CA ASN A 229 3.25 -23.22 14.54
C ASN A 229 3.08 -24.38 13.54
N ALA A 230 4.21 -24.86 13.00
CA ALA A 230 4.25 -25.89 11.96
C ALA A 230 3.79 -27.26 12.45
N ASN A 231 4.02 -27.60 13.72
CA ASN A 231 3.59 -28.88 14.28
C ASN A 231 2.07 -28.94 14.40
N ALA A 232 1.45 -27.87 14.92
CA ALA A 232 0.00 -27.74 14.98
C ALA A 232 -0.65 -27.83 13.58
N ALA A 233 -0.01 -27.22 12.56
CA ALA A 233 -0.46 -27.33 11.18
C ALA A 233 -0.42 -28.77 10.65
N LYS A 234 0.67 -29.50 10.90
CA LYS A 234 0.78 -30.93 10.51
C LYS A 234 -0.24 -31.81 11.22
N THR A 235 -0.51 -31.57 12.51
CA THR A 235 -1.51 -32.31 13.28
C THR A 235 -2.93 -32.04 12.80
N ALA A 236 -3.25 -30.81 12.41
CA ALA A 236 -4.56 -30.43 11.90
C ALA A 236 -4.81 -30.90 10.45
N TRP A 237 -3.73 -31.12 9.68
CA TRP A 237 -3.81 -31.37 8.25
C TRP A 237 -4.74 -32.52 7.82
N PRO A 238 -4.75 -33.70 8.47
CA PRO A 238 -5.64 -34.79 8.09
C PRO A 238 -7.14 -34.44 8.16
N GLU A 239 -7.52 -33.53 9.06
CA GLU A 239 -8.90 -33.08 9.24
C GLU A 239 -9.25 -31.91 8.29
N LEU A 240 -8.26 -31.08 7.94
CA LEU A 240 -8.43 -29.90 7.09
C LEU A 240 -8.36 -30.23 5.59
N ALA A 241 -7.41 -31.07 5.16
CA ALA A 241 -7.17 -31.39 3.76
C ALA A 241 -8.43 -31.86 3.00
N PRO A 242 -9.32 -32.69 3.59
CA PRO A 242 -10.54 -33.13 2.93
C PRO A 242 -11.56 -32.02 2.64
N LEU A 243 -11.39 -30.83 3.24
CA LEU A 243 -12.30 -29.69 3.11
C LEU A 243 -11.88 -28.70 2.02
N VAL A 244 -10.70 -28.91 1.39
CA VAL A 244 -10.10 -27.94 0.46
C VAL A 244 -10.97 -27.62 -0.76
N ASN A 245 -11.85 -28.51 -1.19
CA ASN A 245 -12.73 -28.25 -2.33
C ASN A 245 -14.02 -27.53 -1.92
N THR A 246 -14.31 -27.39 -0.63
CA THR A 246 -15.63 -26.93 -0.14
C THR A 246 -15.52 -25.65 0.68
N PHE A 247 -14.49 -25.55 1.52
CA PHE A 247 -14.27 -24.42 2.43
C PHE A 247 -12.87 -23.83 2.26
N GLN A 248 -12.77 -22.52 2.51
CA GLN A 248 -11.49 -21.83 2.53
C GLN A 248 -10.67 -22.33 3.72
N LEU A 249 -9.45 -22.82 3.47
CA LEU A 249 -8.65 -23.49 4.51
C LEU A 249 -8.21 -22.55 5.64
N ASP A 250 -8.10 -21.24 5.39
CA ASP A 250 -7.86 -20.25 6.45
C ASP A 250 -9.00 -20.23 7.46
N GLN A 251 -10.24 -20.25 6.99
CA GLN A 251 -11.44 -20.27 7.83
C GLN A 251 -11.57 -21.59 8.59
N ALA A 252 -11.32 -22.71 7.92
CA ALA A 252 -11.35 -24.03 8.54
C ALA A 252 -10.26 -24.18 9.61
N ALA A 253 -9.05 -23.66 9.37
CA ALA A 253 -7.95 -23.68 10.33
C ALA A 253 -8.23 -22.79 11.56
N GLN A 254 -8.82 -21.61 11.37
CA GLN A 254 -9.24 -20.77 12.50
C GLN A 254 -10.32 -21.45 13.34
N ALA A 255 -11.31 -22.09 12.70
CA ALA A 255 -12.34 -22.87 13.41
C ALA A 255 -11.74 -24.08 14.15
N TYR A 256 -10.80 -24.80 13.52
CA TYR A 256 -10.07 -25.90 14.16
C TYR A 256 -9.39 -25.45 15.45
N LYS A 257 -8.66 -24.32 15.41
CA LYS A 257 -8.00 -23.75 16.59
C LYS A 257 -8.98 -23.44 17.71
N VAL A 258 -10.12 -22.82 17.39
CA VAL A 258 -11.16 -22.49 18.36
C VAL A 258 -11.72 -23.74 19.03
N LEU A 259 -12.05 -24.77 18.25
CA LEU A 259 -12.60 -26.03 18.76
C LEU A 259 -11.60 -26.75 19.69
N VAL A 260 -10.35 -26.90 19.27
CA VAL A 260 -9.30 -27.56 20.07
C VAL A 260 -9.02 -26.79 21.35
N THR A 261 -8.90 -25.46 21.28
CA THR A 261 -8.72 -24.60 22.47
C THR A 261 -9.95 -24.67 23.40
N GLY A 262 -11.14 -24.87 22.82
CA GLY A 262 -12.39 -25.07 23.53
C GLY A 262 -12.55 -26.45 24.17
N GLY A 263 -11.63 -27.38 23.95
CA GLY A 263 -11.71 -28.76 24.43
C GLY A 263 -12.68 -29.64 23.65
N LEU A 264 -13.05 -29.26 22.42
CA LEU A 264 -13.94 -30.01 21.54
C LEU A 264 -13.16 -30.71 20.43
N PRO A 265 -13.60 -31.89 19.96
CA PRO A 265 -12.98 -32.57 18.83
C PRO A 265 -13.18 -31.76 17.54
N ALA A 266 -12.09 -31.52 16.81
CA ALA A 266 -12.09 -30.78 15.55
C ALA A 266 -11.95 -31.72 14.34
N THR A 267 -12.82 -32.74 14.26
CA THR A 267 -12.80 -33.71 13.16
C THR A 267 -13.38 -33.10 11.88
N LYS A 268 -13.10 -33.72 10.73
CA LYS A 268 -13.66 -33.37 9.42
C LYS A 268 -15.18 -33.22 9.49
N GLN A 269 -15.88 -34.12 10.18
CA GLN A 269 -17.34 -34.08 10.30
C GLN A 269 -17.81 -32.84 11.06
N VAL A 270 -17.14 -32.50 12.17
CA VAL A 270 -17.44 -31.31 12.96
C VAL A 270 -17.15 -30.05 12.14
N LEU A 271 -15.98 -29.97 11.50
CA LEU A 271 -15.60 -28.84 10.66
C LEU A 271 -16.53 -28.65 9.45
N THR A 272 -16.99 -29.75 8.84
CA THR A 272 -18.00 -29.71 7.77
C THR A 272 -19.31 -29.11 8.29
N ALA A 273 -19.79 -29.55 9.45
CA ALA A 273 -21.00 -28.99 10.05
C ALA A 273 -20.83 -27.50 10.38
N VAL A 274 -19.70 -27.11 10.98
CA VAL A 274 -19.36 -25.70 11.24
C VAL A 274 -19.34 -24.88 9.95
N GLY A 275 -18.78 -25.42 8.87
CA GLY A 275 -18.77 -24.79 7.55
C GLY A 275 -20.18 -24.58 6.99
N ASN A 276 -21.05 -25.59 7.08
CA ASN A 276 -22.44 -25.47 6.64
C ASN A 276 -23.22 -24.44 7.46
N LEU A 277 -23.02 -24.45 8.78
CA LEU A 277 -23.63 -23.47 9.69
C LEU A 277 -23.10 -22.06 9.44
N SER A 278 -21.82 -21.91 9.08
CA SER A 278 -21.22 -20.63 8.66
C SER A 278 -21.91 -20.05 7.42
N LEU A 279 -22.23 -20.89 6.44
CA LEU A 279 -23.02 -20.48 5.28
C LEU A 279 -24.46 -20.12 5.66
N ALA A 280 -25.11 -20.93 6.50
CA ALA A 280 -26.49 -20.72 6.93
C ALA A 280 -26.68 -19.43 7.76
N THR A 281 -25.73 -19.15 8.65
CA THR A 281 -25.71 -17.97 9.54
C THR A 281 -25.02 -16.75 8.93
N ARG A 282 -24.42 -16.90 7.74
CA ARG A 282 -23.62 -15.86 7.04
C ARG A 282 -22.51 -15.27 7.91
N SER A 283 -21.92 -16.10 8.76
CA SER A 283 -20.90 -15.72 9.74
C SER A 283 -19.60 -16.49 9.52
N PRO A 284 -18.42 -15.96 9.89
CA PRO A 284 -17.15 -16.68 9.75
C PRO A 284 -17.16 -18.03 10.49
N MET A 285 -16.47 -19.05 9.96
CA MET A 285 -16.41 -20.38 10.59
C MET A 285 -15.86 -20.34 12.02
N ALA A 286 -14.88 -19.46 12.27
CA ALA A 286 -14.31 -19.25 13.61
C ALA A 286 -15.39 -18.76 14.60
N THR A 287 -16.21 -17.79 14.20
CA THR A 287 -17.29 -17.25 15.04
C THR A 287 -18.37 -18.30 15.35
N VAL A 288 -18.71 -19.13 14.37
CA VAL A 288 -19.63 -20.26 14.59
C VAL A 288 -19.03 -21.28 15.55
N ALA A 289 -17.75 -21.64 15.38
CA ALA A 289 -17.04 -22.52 16.31
C ALA A 289 -17.00 -21.94 17.73
N GLU A 290 -16.77 -20.63 17.88
CA GLU A 290 -16.79 -19.95 19.18
C GLU A 290 -18.16 -20.00 19.84
N ALA A 291 -19.24 -19.83 19.07
CA ALA A 291 -20.60 -19.94 19.56
C ALA A 291 -20.93 -21.36 20.01
N ILE A 292 -20.47 -22.39 19.28
CA ILE A 292 -20.64 -23.79 19.68
C ILE A 292 -19.88 -24.07 20.98
N VAL A 293 -18.60 -23.66 21.07
CA VAL A 293 -17.79 -23.80 22.30
C VAL A 293 -18.40 -23.04 23.48
N ALA A 294 -18.98 -21.86 23.27
CA ALA A 294 -19.66 -21.12 24.31
C ALA A 294 -20.94 -21.85 24.77
N THR A 295 -21.69 -22.41 23.82
CA THR A 295 -22.91 -23.18 24.10
C THR A 295 -22.60 -24.42 24.93
N THR A 296 -21.52 -25.15 24.63
CA THR A 296 -21.10 -26.33 25.43
C THR A 296 -20.66 -25.96 26.84
N LYS A 297 -20.33 -24.69 27.08
CA LYS A 297 -20.01 -24.12 28.40
C LYS A 297 -21.21 -23.43 29.07
N GLY A 298 -22.39 -23.50 28.47
CA GLY A 298 -23.64 -22.94 29.00
C GLY A 298 -23.95 -21.51 28.57
N ASP A 299 -23.08 -20.84 27.80
CA ASP A 299 -23.34 -19.51 27.26
C ASP A 299 -24.06 -19.61 25.90
N LEU A 300 -25.37 -19.31 25.94
CA LEU A 300 -26.25 -19.35 24.78
C LEU A 300 -26.28 -18.04 23.97
N THR A 301 -25.67 -16.97 24.48
CA THR A 301 -25.79 -15.62 23.91
C THR A 301 -25.12 -15.54 22.55
N LYS A 302 -23.94 -16.14 22.42
CA LYS A 302 -23.18 -16.17 21.17
C LYS A 302 -23.92 -16.89 20.05
N TRP A 303 -24.62 -17.99 20.36
CA TRP A 303 -25.40 -18.70 19.35
C TRP A 303 -26.62 -17.90 18.88
N LYS A 304 -27.32 -17.23 19.79
CA LYS A 304 -28.44 -16.33 19.44
C LYS A 304 -28.00 -15.15 18.58
N ALA A 305 -26.80 -14.62 18.83
CA ALA A 305 -26.26 -13.50 18.06
C ALA A 305 -25.97 -13.85 16.58
N LEU A 306 -25.97 -15.13 16.21
CA LEU A 306 -25.76 -15.60 14.84
C LEU A 306 -27.05 -15.79 14.05
N ASP A 307 -28.18 -15.27 14.55
CA ASP A 307 -29.47 -15.38 13.88
C ASP A 307 -29.41 -14.70 12.49
N PRO A 308 -29.64 -15.44 11.38
CA PRO A 308 -29.61 -14.86 10.05
C PRO A 308 -30.84 -13.99 9.72
N SER A 309 -31.87 -13.99 10.58
CA SER A 309 -33.07 -13.18 10.37
C SER A 309 -32.77 -11.69 10.44
N ARG A 310 -33.30 -10.93 9.48
CA ARG A 310 -33.29 -9.46 9.52
C ARG A 310 -34.45 -8.87 10.31
N ASP A 311 -35.46 -9.69 10.65
CA ASP A 311 -36.64 -9.30 11.40
C ASP A 311 -36.51 -9.82 12.85
N PRO A 312 -36.31 -8.94 13.84
CA PRO A 312 -36.14 -9.34 15.23
C PRO A 312 -37.39 -10.01 15.83
N THR A 313 -38.57 -9.85 15.20
CA THR A 313 -39.82 -10.48 15.65
C THR A 313 -39.99 -11.91 15.14
N LYS A 314 -39.17 -12.33 14.16
CA LYS A 314 -39.20 -13.67 13.55
C LYS A 314 -37.79 -14.24 13.54
N PRO A 315 -37.22 -14.57 14.71
CA PRO A 315 -35.90 -15.15 14.77
C PRO A 315 -35.88 -16.54 14.13
N THR A 316 -34.83 -16.84 13.37
CA THR A 316 -34.62 -18.20 12.87
C THR A 316 -33.99 -19.05 13.96
N ILE A 317 -33.14 -18.47 14.81
CA ILE A 317 -32.50 -19.15 15.92
C ILE A 317 -33.19 -18.78 17.23
N THR A 318 -33.81 -19.76 17.91
CA THR A 318 -34.14 -19.61 19.33
C THR A 318 -33.54 -20.75 20.14
N VAL A 319 -33.05 -20.42 21.33
CA VAL A 319 -32.46 -21.39 22.25
C VAL A 319 -32.83 -21.05 23.69
N THR A 320 -33.28 -22.06 24.43
CA THR A 320 -33.68 -21.94 25.83
C THR A 320 -33.15 -23.11 26.64
N SER A 321 -32.82 -22.88 27.91
CA SER A 321 -32.43 -23.94 28.84
C SER A 321 -33.55 -24.15 29.85
N ALA A 322 -34.04 -25.38 29.95
CA ALA A 322 -35.08 -25.76 30.90
C ALA A 322 -34.93 -27.24 31.30
N GLY A 323 -35.07 -27.54 32.58
CA GLY A 323 -35.11 -28.93 33.08
C GLY A 323 -33.85 -29.77 32.76
N GLY A 324 -32.66 -29.16 32.80
CA GLY A 324 -31.40 -29.86 32.50
C GLY A 324 -31.16 -30.16 31.01
N LYS A 325 -32.04 -29.66 30.13
CA LYS A 325 -31.92 -29.75 28.67
C LYS A 325 -31.80 -28.36 28.06
N ILE A 326 -31.24 -28.30 26.86
CA ILE A 326 -31.23 -27.13 26.01
C ILE A 326 -32.15 -27.43 24.81
N ASN A 327 -33.16 -26.61 24.63
CA ASN A 327 -34.08 -26.67 23.51
C ASN A 327 -33.60 -25.68 22.45
N PHE A 328 -33.27 -26.20 21.27
CA PHE A 328 -32.84 -25.44 20.12
C PHE A 328 -33.95 -25.40 19.08
N THR A 329 -34.05 -24.29 18.37
CA THR A 329 -34.92 -24.15 17.20
C THR A 329 -34.17 -23.49 16.06
N TRP A 330 -34.44 -23.98 14.86
CA TRP A 330 -33.98 -23.42 13.60
C TRP A 330 -35.20 -23.29 12.67
N GLY A 331 -35.77 -22.09 12.59
CA GLY A 331 -37.03 -21.84 11.92
C GLY A 331 -38.15 -22.67 12.54
N ALA A 332 -38.76 -23.55 11.73
CA ALA A 332 -39.83 -24.45 12.18
C ALA A 332 -39.32 -25.74 12.86
N THR A 333 -38.02 -26.03 12.78
CA THR A 333 -37.46 -27.27 13.33
C THR A 333 -37.02 -27.05 14.77
N ALA A 334 -37.46 -27.92 15.68
CA ALA A 334 -37.06 -27.91 17.09
C ALA A 334 -36.36 -29.21 17.48
N ALA A 335 -35.35 -29.13 18.33
CA ALA A 335 -34.67 -30.30 18.91
C ALA A 335 -34.22 -29.99 20.34
N SER A 336 -34.06 -31.03 21.15
CA SER A 336 -33.57 -30.90 22.53
C SER A 336 -32.32 -31.73 22.75
N ALA A 337 -31.28 -31.12 23.31
CA ALA A 337 -30.08 -31.83 23.76
C ALA A 337 -29.99 -31.79 25.28
N LYS A 338 -29.35 -32.80 25.89
CA LYS A 338 -28.96 -32.69 27.31
C LYS A 338 -27.90 -31.60 27.44
N ASN A 339 -27.85 -30.95 28.60
CA ASN A 339 -26.83 -29.95 28.89
C ASN A 339 -25.47 -30.60 29.20
N THR A 340 -24.91 -31.33 28.23
CA THR A 340 -23.56 -31.89 28.28
C THR A 340 -22.80 -31.46 27.02
N PRO A 341 -21.47 -31.25 27.09
CA PRO A 341 -20.69 -30.82 25.92
C PRO A 341 -20.83 -31.76 24.71
N LYS A 342 -20.95 -33.07 24.95
CA LYS A 342 -21.11 -34.08 23.91
C LYS A 342 -22.48 -33.99 23.23
N ASP A 343 -23.56 -33.96 24.02
CA ASP A 343 -24.92 -33.91 23.48
C ASP A 343 -25.20 -32.59 22.74
N ILE A 344 -24.63 -31.48 23.23
CA ILE A 344 -24.71 -30.18 22.55
C ILE A 344 -23.96 -30.22 21.22
N LEU A 345 -22.74 -30.78 21.18
CA LEU A 345 -21.99 -30.93 19.94
C LEU A 345 -22.71 -31.86 18.95
N ASP A 346 -23.26 -32.96 19.43
CA ASP A 346 -24.06 -33.89 18.61
C ASP A 346 -25.27 -33.20 17.98
N TYR A 347 -25.95 -32.29 18.70
CA TYR A 347 -27.01 -31.48 18.12
C TYR A 347 -26.51 -30.64 16.93
N PHE A 348 -25.41 -29.89 17.08
CA PHE A 348 -24.89 -29.06 15.99
C PHE A 348 -24.43 -29.86 14.77
N VAL A 349 -23.86 -31.04 15.00
CA VAL A 349 -23.29 -31.87 13.93
C VAL A 349 -24.33 -32.75 13.24
N LYS A 350 -25.20 -33.41 14.01
CA LYS A 350 -26.14 -34.42 13.49
C LYS A 350 -27.52 -33.85 13.27
N ASP A 351 -28.10 -33.16 14.25
CA ASP A 351 -29.49 -32.70 14.16
C ASP A 351 -29.58 -31.46 13.27
N LEU A 352 -28.83 -30.41 13.61
CA LEU A 352 -28.83 -29.15 12.86
C LEU A 352 -28.01 -29.27 11.57
N GLY A 353 -26.75 -29.71 11.68
CA GLY A 353 -25.88 -29.91 10.52
C GLY A 353 -26.37 -30.98 9.53
N GLY A 354 -27.25 -31.88 9.99
CA GLY A 354 -27.87 -32.91 9.16
C GLY A 354 -29.14 -32.46 8.43
N LEU A 355 -29.69 -31.28 8.71
CA LEU A 355 -30.84 -30.76 7.97
C LEU A 355 -30.48 -30.56 6.50
N ASP A 356 -31.30 -31.07 5.59
CA ASP A 356 -31.09 -30.94 4.13
C ASP A 356 -30.89 -29.48 3.69
N ALA A 357 -31.64 -28.55 4.29
CA ALA A 357 -31.54 -27.13 4.01
C ALA A 357 -30.18 -26.51 4.39
N ILE A 358 -29.45 -27.12 5.33
CA ILE A 358 -28.13 -26.68 5.79
C ILE A 358 -27.03 -27.47 5.08
N LYS A 359 -27.18 -28.80 5.02
CA LYS A 359 -26.22 -29.72 4.42
C LYS A 359 -25.97 -29.45 2.94
N LYS A 360 -27.01 -29.07 2.18
CA LYS A 360 -26.89 -28.80 0.74
C LYS A 360 -26.21 -27.47 0.42
N LEU A 361 -26.09 -26.54 1.38
CA LEU A 361 -25.50 -25.21 1.14
C LEU A 361 -24.04 -25.28 0.67
N SER A 362 -23.28 -26.25 1.14
CA SER A 362 -21.90 -26.45 0.71
C SER A 362 -21.75 -27.42 -0.46
N ALA A 363 -22.81 -28.15 -0.84
CA ALA A 363 -22.73 -29.23 -1.83
C ALA A 363 -22.47 -28.70 -3.24
N ASP A 364 -23.00 -27.53 -3.57
CA ASP A 364 -22.83 -26.90 -4.88
C ASP A 364 -21.57 -26.01 -4.95
N LYS A 365 -20.86 -25.85 -3.83
CA LYS A 365 -19.67 -25.02 -3.75
C LYS A 365 -18.42 -25.84 -4.09
N VAL A 366 -17.67 -25.35 -5.08
CA VAL A 366 -16.38 -25.93 -5.46
C VAL A 366 -15.31 -24.86 -5.42
N ILE A 367 -14.24 -25.13 -4.69
CA ILE A 367 -13.03 -24.30 -4.63
C ILE A 367 -11.94 -25.03 -5.42
N TYR A 368 -11.36 -24.31 -6.37
CA TYR A 368 -10.40 -24.83 -7.34
C TYR A 368 -8.95 -24.58 -6.94
N ASP A 369 -8.06 -25.37 -7.51
CA ASP A 369 -6.62 -25.23 -7.41
C ASP A 369 -6.13 -24.03 -8.25
N ALA A 370 -5.74 -22.97 -7.54
CA ALA A 370 -5.25 -21.75 -8.14
C ALA A 370 -4.02 -21.98 -9.04
N PHE A 371 -3.14 -22.92 -8.69
CA PHE A 371 -1.89 -23.14 -9.42
C PHE A 371 -2.14 -23.89 -10.71
N LYS A 372 -3.01 -24.92 -10.70
CA LYS A 372 -3.42 -25.60 -11.94
C LYS A 372 -4.18 -24.67 -12.89
N LEU A 373 -5.06 -23.83 -12.33
CA LEU A 373 -5.79 -22.83 -13.09
C LEU A 373 -4.81 -21.81 -13.72
N SER A 374 -3.87 -21.29 -12.92
CA SER A 374 -2.83 -20.37 -13.39
C SER A 374 -1.93 -21.01 -14.45
N GLU A 375 -1.52 -22.27 -14.29
CA GLU A 375 -0.69 -22.96 -15.27
C GLU A 375 -1.42 -23.18 -16.60
N THR A 376 -2.72 -23.51 -16.53
CA THR A 376 -3.56 -23.69 -17.72
C THR A 376 -3.79 -22.37 -18.45
N LEU A 377 -4.00 -21.29 -17.70
CA LEU A 377 -4.07 -19.93 -18.23
C LEU A 377 -2.73 -19.49 -18.86
N GLN A 378 -1.60 -19.83 -18.25
CA GLN A 378 -0.27 -19.54 -18.80
C GLN A 378 -0.06 -20.28 -20.14
N ARG A 379 -0.48 -21.55 -20.22
CA ARG A 379 -0.47 -22.32 -21.48
C ARG A 379 -1.40 -21.72 -22.52
N ALA A 380 -2.58 -21.24 -22.12
CA ALA A 380 -3.52 -20.55 -23.02
C ALA A 380 -2.94 -19.23 -23.55
N ALA A 381 -2.25 -18.45 -22.72
CA ALA A 381 -1.59 -17.21 -23.12
C ALA A 381 -0.52 -17.42 -24.20
N ALA A 382 0.16 -18.57 -24.19
CA ALA A 382 1.16 -18.96 -25.19
C ALA A 382 0.55 -19.58 -26.46
N SER A 383 -0.76 -19.77 -26.53
CA SER A 383 -1.42 -20.40 -27.68
C SER A 383 -1.38 -19.49 -28.92
N PRO A 384 -1.16 -20.04 -30.13
CA PRO A 384 -1.24 -19.28 -31.38
C PRO A 384 -2.58 -18.56 -31.59
N MET A 385 -3.67 -19.05 -31.01
CA MET A 385 -4.99 -18.41 -31.04
C MET A 385 -4.99 -17.04 -30.33
N MET A 386 -4.13 -16.84 -29.33
CA MET A 386 -3.98 -15.56 -28.65
C MET A 386 -3.06 -14.58 -29.40
N ASN A 387 -2.36 -15.02 -30.45
CA ASN A 387 -1.42 -14.17 -31.17
C ASN A 387 -2.10 -13.01 -31.91
N SER A 388 -3.33 -13.19 -32.36
CA SER A 388 -4.13 -12.16 -33.04
C SER A 388 -4.67 -11.07 -32.11
N SER A 389 -4.64 -11.27 -30.78
CA SER A 389 -5.05 -10.23 -29.83
C SER A 389 -3.98 -9.14 -29.69
N SER A 390 -4.45 -7.90 -29.51
CA SER A 390 -3.61 -6.74 -29.16
C SER A 390 -3.00 -6.83 -27.75
N TYR A 391 -3.46 -7.77 -26.93
CA TYR A 391 -2.98 -8.00 -25.58
C TYR A 391 -2.43 -9.42 -25.42
N THR A 392 -1.38 -9.54 -24.63
CA THR A 392 -1.02 -10.77 -23.94
C THR A 392 -1.46 -10.68 -22.48
N PHE A 393 -1.53 -11.80 -21.78
CA PHE A 393 -1.89 -11.83 -20.37
C PHE A 393 -1.02 -12.78 -19.58
N GLN A 394 -0.82 -12.46 -18.30
CA GLN A 394 -0.13 -13.30 -17.35
C GLN A 394 -1.02 -13.55 -16.13
N PRO A 395 -1.35 -14.81 -15.79
CA PRO A 395 -2.07 -15.13 -14.58
C PRO A 395 -1.21 -14.85 -13.34
N SER A 396 -1.86 -14.37 -12.29
CA SER A 396 -1.28 -14.03 -11.00
C SER A 396 -2.17 -14.54 -9.89
N VAL A 397 -1.62 -15.41 -9.05
CA VAL A 397 -2.26 -15.90 -7.83
C VAL A 397 -1.81 -15.02 -6.67
N LYS A 398 -2.72 -14.19 -6.16
CA LYS A 398 -2.43 -13.35 -4.99
C LYS A 398 -2.81 -14.12 -3.72
N PRO A 399 -1.90 -14.31 -2.74
CA PRO A 399 -2.13 -15.21 -1.60
C PRO A 399 -3.40 -14.91 -0.78
N GLY A 400 -3.83 -13.65 -0.65
CA GLY A 400 -5.03 -13.29 0.13
C GLY A 400 -6.33 -13.27 -0.68
N GLN A 401 -6.30 -13.57 -1.98
CA GLN A 401 -7.46 -13.45 -2.87
C GLN A 401 -8.12 -14.81 -3.15
N VAL A 402 -9.41 -14.78 -3.45
CA VAL A 402 -10.22 -15.97 -3.80
C VAL A 402 -10.40 -16.16 -5.29
N TYR A 403 -9.63 -15.43 -6.09
CA TYR A 403 -9.69 -15.46 -7.55
C TYR A 403 -8.28 -15.31 -8.13
N VAL A 404 -8.10 -15.87 -9.33
CA VAL A 404 -6.89 -15.63 -10.13
C VAL A 404 -7.08 -14.31 -10.87
N GLN A 405 -6.04 -13.47 -10.87
CA GLN A 405 -6.02 -12.24 -11.67
C GLN A 405 -5.23 -12.46 -12.94
N LEU A 406 -5.64 -11.87 -14.05
CA LEU A 406 -4.83 -11.77 -15.27
C LEU A 406 -4.30 -10.35 -15.37
N ALA A 407 -2.98 -10.21 -15.40
CA ALA A 407 -2.30 -8.97 -15.75
C ALA A 407 -2.18 -8.90 -17.27
N LEU A 408 -2.76 -7.86 -17.87
CA LEU A 408 -2.78 -7.66 -19.31
C LEU A 408 -1.61 -6.77 -19.71
N THR A 409 -0.91 -7.18 -20.76
CA THR A 409 0.18 -6.41 -21.35
C THR A 409 -0.11 -6.18 -22.83
N PRO A 410 -0.19 -4.92 -23.29
CA PRO A 410 -0.20 -4.57 -24.70
C PRO A 410 0.96 -5.22 -25.45
N LYS A 411 0.71 -5.79 -26.62
CA LYS A 411 1.80 -6.25 -27.51
C LYS A 411 2.39 -5.08 -28.28
N ALA A 412 3.67 -5.17 -28.64
CA ALA A 412 4.29 -4.22 -29.55
C ALA A 412 3.57 -4.24 -30.91
N GLY A 413 3.12 -3.07 -31.37
CA GLY A 413 2.27 -2.97 -32.57
C GLY A 413 0.84 -3.51 -32.39
N GLY A 414 0.42 -3.83 -31.17
CA GLY A 414 -0.98 -4.09 -30.85
C GLY A 414 -1.76 -2.77 -30.83
N GLY A 415 -2.92 -2.73 -31.50
CA GLY A 415 -3.74 -1.53 -31.64
C GLY A 415 -3.57 -0.79 -32.96
N GLU A 416 -4.18 0.40 -33.03
CA GLU A 416 -4.16 1.25 -34.22
C GLU A 416 -3.43 2.57 -33.93
N THR A 417 -2.52 2.96 -34.83
CA THR A 417 -1.80 4.23 -34.73
C THR A 417 -2.74 5.43 -34.94
N ARG A 418 -2.26 6.64 -34.66
CA ARG A 418 -3.02 7.89 -34.84
C ARG A 418 -3.50 8.09 -36.28
N GLU A 419 -2.74 7.62 -37.26
CA GLU A 419 -3.09 7.66 -38.68
C GLU A 419 -4.13 6.59 -39.01
N GLN A 420 -3.96 5.38 -38.45
CA GLN A 420 -4.86 4.25 -38.69
C GLN A 420 -6.26 4.48 -38.12
N ILE A 421 -6.39 5.07 -36.92
CA ILE A 421 -7.72 5.36 -36.34
C ILE A 421 -8.52 6.33 -37.21
N LYS A 422 -7.84 7.22 -37.96
CA LYS A 422 -8.46 8.19 -38.88
C LYS A 422 -8.87 7.56 -40.21
N ALA A 423 -8.31 6.40 -40.57
CA ALA A 423 -8.66 5.71 -41.81
C ALA A 423 -10.14 5.28 -41.79
N GLN A 424 -10.80 5.37 -42.95
CA GLN A 424 -12.21 5.02 -43.07
C GLN A 424 -12.41 3.53 -42.79
N GLY A 425 -13.25 3.21 -41.80
CA GLY A 425 -13.54 1.82 -41.43
C GLY A 425 -12.46 1.16 -40.56
N SER A 426 -11.62 1.96 -39.90
CA SER A 426 -10.68 1.50 -38.86
C SER A 426 -11.38 0.63 -37.80
N GLY A 427 -10.63 -0.27 -37.17
CA GLY A 427 -11.13 -1.12 -36.09
C GLY A 427 -11.75 -0.30 -34.96
N TYR A 428 -11.11 0.82 -34.64
CA TYR A 428 -11.54 1.80 -33.67
C TYR A 428 -12.87 2.44 -34.05
N GLN A 429 -13.05 2.89 -35.30
CA GLN A 429 -14.33 3.43 -35.75
C GLN A 429 -15.44 2.38 -35.71
N ARG A 430 -15.14 1.12 -36.05
CA ARG A 430 -16.11 0.01 -35.93
C ARG A 430 -16.53 -0.22 -34.48
N LEU A 431 -15.57 -0.25 -33.56
CA LEU A 431 -15.85 -0.36 -32.12
C LEU A 431 -16.71 0.82 -31.65
N MET A 432 -16.37 2.05 -32.03
CA MET A 432 -17.17 3.23 -31.62
C MET A 432 -18.61 3.15 -32.13
N ARG A 433 -18.83 2.63 -33.34
CA ARG A 433 -20.19 2.36 -33.86
C ARG A 433 -20.90 1.26 -33.08
N GLN A 434 -20.20 0.22 -32.64
CA GLN A 434 -20.75 -0.85 -31.80
C GLN A 434 -21.13 -0.31 -30.41
N VAL A 435 -20.28 0.49 -29.78
CA VAL A 435 -20.58 1.13 -28.48
C VAL A 435 -21.78 2.07 -28.62
N LYS A 436 -21.88 2.84 -29.71
CA LYS A 436 -23.05 3.68 -30.00
C LYS A 436 -24.35 2.87 -30.17
N ALA A 437 -24.26 1.67 -30.74
CA ALA A 437 -25.43 0.82 -30.97
C ALA A 437 -26.00 0.24 -29.67
N ASP A 438 -25.20 0.20 -28.59
CA ASP A 438 -25.65 -0.19 -27.26
C ASP A 438 -26.24 1.03 -26.52
N PRO A 439 -27.54 1.03 -26.13
CA PRO A 439 -28.14 2.12 -25.36
C PRO A 439 -27.46 2.40 -24.02
N LYS A 440 -26.73 1.41 -23.46
CA LYS A 440 -25.94 1.52 -22.24
C LYS A 440 -24.44 1.71 -22.52
N GLY A 441 -24.03 1.73 -23.78
CA GLY A 441 -22.62 1.73 -24.18
C GLY A 441 -21.89 3.03 -23.83
N VAL A 442 -20.77 2.91 -23.12
CA VAL A 442 -19.90 4.05 -22.79
C VAL A 442 -18.45 3.72 -23.10
N ALA A 443 -17.75 4.64 -23.78
CA ALA A 443 -16.31 4.55 -24.01
C ALA A 443 -15.54 5.15 -22.83
N VAL A 444 -14.69 4.35 -22.17
CA VAL A 444 -13.82 4.79 -21.07
C VAL A 444 -12.38 4.82 -21.56
N TYR A 445 -11.84 6.03 -21.79
CA TYR A 445 -10.45 6.21 -22.23
C TYR A 445 -9.49 6.18 -21.05
N GLN A 446 -8.60 5.22 -21.04
CA GLN A 446 -7.51 5.12 -20.08
C GLN A 446 -6.25 5.70 -20.69
N VAL A 447 -5.90 6.93 -20.32
CA VAL A 447 -4.88 7.74 -21.00
C VAL A 447 -3.57 7.69 -20.23
N MET A 448 -2.50 7.27 -20.91
CA MET A 448 -1.13 7.29 -20.39
C MET A 448 -0.56 8.71 -20.40
N SER A 449 0.42 8.98 -19.52
CA SER A 449 1.03 10.32 -19.37
C SER A 449 1.62 10.93 -20.66
N ASP A 450 2.02 10.12 -21.62
CA ASP A 450 2.66 10.52 -22.87
C ASP A 450 1.72 10.40 -24.10
N ALA A 451 0.41 10.24 -23.88
CA ALA A 451 -0.55 9.84 -24.92
C ALA A 451 -1.71 10.81 -25.15
N PHE A 452 -1.62 12.05 -24.65
CA PHE A 452 -2.70 13.03 -24.74
C PHE A 452 -3.09 13.36 -26.19
N ASP A 453 -2.13 13.53 -27.10
CA ASP A 453 -2.45 13.84 -28.50
C ASP A 453 -3.24 12.71 -29.19
N ALA A 454 -2.88 11.46 -28.90
CA ALA A 454 -3.61 10.30 -29.40
C ALA A 454 -5.03 10.24 -28.81
N TYR A 455 -5.19 10.63 -27.55
CA TYR A 455 -6.49 10.69 -26.89
C TYR A 455 -7.39 11.75 -27.52
N LEU A 456 -6.86 12.93 -27.84
CA LEU A 456 -7.63 14.00 -28.46
C LEU A 456 -8.14 13.61 -29.85
N ASP A 457 -7.28 12.99 -30.67
CA ASP A 457 -7.67 12.46 -31.97
C ASP A 457 -8.77 11.39 -31.84
N ALA A 458 -8.59 10.45 -30.91
CA ALA A 458 -9.54 9.38 -30.64
C ALA A 458 -10.89 9.92 -30.15
N ARG A 459 -10.87 10.86 -29.20
CA ARG A 459 -12.04 11.49 -28.59
C ARG A 459 -12.87 12.23 -29.63
N ARG A 460 -12.22 12.98 -30.53
CA ARG A 460 -12.88 13.70 -31.63
C ARG A 460 -13.66 12.74 -32.54
N ILE A 461 -13.04 11.62 -32.93
CA ILE A 461 -13.71 10.60 -33.76
C ILE A 461 -14.91 9.99 -33.03
N ALA A 462 -14.80 9.71 -31.73
CA ALA A 462 -15.92 9.19 -30.95
C ALA A 462 -17.07 10.21 -30.82
N ASP A 463 -16.76 11.51 -30.74
CA ASP A 463 -17.77 12.57 -30.76
C ASP A 463 -18.49 12.69 -32.11
N GLU A 464 -17.74 12.63 -33.21
CA GLU A 464 -18.29 12.61 -34.58
C GLU A 464 -19.24 11.42 -34.78
N ILE A 465 -18.89 10.26 -34.23
CA ILE A 465 -19.76 9.07 -34.25
C ILE A 465 -20.94 9.25 -33.30
N GLY A 466 -20.75 9.93 -32.17
CA GLY A 466 -21.77 10.26 -31.19
C GLY A 466 -21.82 9.31 -29.98
N VAL A 467 -20.67 8.78 -29.58
CA VAL A 467 -20.52 7.86 -28.44
C VAL A 467 -20.46 8.64 -27.12
N ALA A 468 -21.13 8.16 -26.07
CA ALA A 468 -20.93 8.66 -24.72
C ALA A 468 -19.54 8.23 -24.21
N ALA A 469 -18.75 9.19 -23.74
CA ALA A 469 -17.35 8.94 -23.40
C ALA A 469 -16.92 9.63 -22.12
N THR A 470 -16.05 8.96 -21.37
CA THR A 470 -15.33 9.50 -20.21
C THR A 470 -13.86 9.09 -20.30
N TRP A 471 -13.00 9.67 -19.45
CA TRP A 471 -11.59 9.34 -19.42
C TRP A 471 -11.10 9.15 -17.99
N ASP A 472 -10.02 8.39 -17.85
CA ASP A 472 -9.30 8.16 -16.61
C ASP A 472 -7.79 8.24 -16.89
N PHE A 473 -7.03 8.82 -15.96
CA PHE A 473 -5.60 8.96 -16.10
C PHE A 473 -4.90 7.72 -15.55
N LEU A 474 -4.12 7.04 -16.40
CA LEU A 474 -3.28 5.93 -15.98
C LEU A 474 -1.83 6.41 -15.76
N PRO A 475 -1.38 6.58 -14.50
CA PRO A 475 0.02 6.93 -14.22
C PRO A 475 0.97 5.79 -14.57
N LYS A 476 0.48 4.55 -14.55
CA LYS A 476 1.20 3.35 -14.94
C LYS A 476 0.24 2.39 -15.63
N LEU A 477 0.78 1.57 -16.52
CA LEU A 477 0.04 0.52 -17.19
C LEU A 477 -0.18 -0.66 -16.22
N ASP A 478 -1.27 -0.63 -15.47
CA ASP A 478 -1.67 -1.68 -14.52
C ASP A 478 -3.07 -2.17 -14.88
N LEU A 479 -3.15 -2.94 -15.98
CA LEU A 479 -4.39 -3.53 -16.45
C LEU A 479 -4.53 -4.92 -15.85
N THR A 480 -5.45 -5.08 -14.90
CA THR A 480 -5.76 -6.38 -14.29
C THR A 480 -7.23 -6.71 -14.42
N MET A 481 -7.52 -7.98 -14.64
CA MET A 481 -8.88 -8.51 -14.68
C MET A 481 -8.97 -9.77 -13.81
N ASN A 482 -10.16 -10.03 -13.25
CA ASN A 482 -10.38 -11.21 -12.43
C ASN A 482 -10.99 -12.33 -13.28
N VAL A 483 -10.52 -13.56 -13.08
CA VAL A 483 -11.14 -14.74 -13.68
C VAL A 483 -12.40 -15.08 -12.90
N ALA A 484 -13.56 -14.64 -13.40
CA ALA A 484 -14.85 -14.85 -12.76
C ALA A 484 -15.31 -16.32 -12.88
N GLY A 485 -16.14 -16.78 -11.95
CA GLY A 485 -16.72 -18.13 -11.95
C GLY A 485 -15.84 -19.23 -11.38
N PHE A 486 -14.60 -18.92 -10.99
CA PHE A 486 -13.67 -19.85 -10.36
C PHE A 486 -13.22 -19.32 -9.01
N GLU A 487 -13.83 -19.82 -7.92
CA GLU A 487 -13.33 -19.55 -6.57
C GLU A 487 -12.09 -20.41 -6.31
N VAL A 488 -11.01 -19.81 -5.80
CA VAL A 488 -9.78 -20.52 -5.44
C VAL A 488 -9.44 -20.34 -3.97
N GLN A 489 -8.53 -21.19 -3.46
CA GLN A 489 -8.07 -21.12 -2.08
C GLN A 489 -7.26 -19.86 -1.80
N ARG A 490 -7.39 -19.36 -0.56
CA ARG A 490 -6.44 -18.40 0.02
C ARG A 490 -5.22 -19.10 0.57
N PHE A 491 -4.06 -18.51 0.30
CA PHE A 491 -2.75 -18.92 0.79
C PHE A 491 -2.17 -17.92 1.80
N ALA A 492 -2.97 -16.96 2.26
CA ALA A 492 -2.65 -16.04 3.34
C ALA A 492 -3.92 -15.66 4.11
N LEU A 493 -3.76 -15.36 5.40
CA LEU A 493 -4.85 -14.84 6.22
C LEU A 493 -5.29 -13.47 5.71
N LEU A 494 -6.58 -13.17 5.83
CA LEU A 494 -7.07 -11.81 5.61
C LEU A 494 -6.48 -10.88 6.66
N VAL A 495 -5.57 -10.01 6.24
CA VAL A 495 -5.14 -8.87 7.06
C VAL A 495 -6.25 -7.82 6.95
N PRO A 496 -6.85 -7.37 8.07
CA PRO A 496 -7.75 -6.23 8.05
C PRO A 496 -7.02 -5.05 7.40
N ARG A 497 -7.60 -4.45 6.35
CA ARG A 497 -6.99 -3.27 5.74
C ARG A 497 -6.81 -2.22 6.84
N PRO A 498 -5.59 -1.69 7.06
CA PRO A 498 -5.39 -0.62 8.04
C PRO A 498 -6.36 0.52 7.72
N PRO A 499 -7.01 1.13 8.72
CA PRO A 499 -7.83 2.31 8.49
C PRO A 499 -6.97 3.35 7.77
N VAL A 500 -7.44 3.82 6.62
CA VAL A 500 -6.73 4.85 5.85
C VAL A 500 -6.66 6.10 6.74
N PRO A 501 -5.46 6.62 7.08
CA PRO A 501 -5.35 7.86 7.83
C PRO A 501 -6.07 8.97 7.06
N PRO A 502 -7.01 9.70 7.68
CA PRO A 502 -7.63 10.84 7.02
C PRO A 502 -6.56 11.89 6.71
N GLY A 503 -6.38 12.22 5.43
CA GLY A 503 -5.74 13.48 5.01
C GLY A 503 -4.37 13.42 4.32
N THR A 504 -3.68 12.28 4.18
CA THR A 504 -2.37 12.25 3.50
C THR A 504 -2.46 11.66 2.10
N GLY A 505 -2.91 12.50 1.18
CA GLY A 505 -2.83 12.25 -0.24
C GLY A 505 -3.74 13.23 -0.95
N VAL A 506 -3.16 14.16 -1.71
CA VAL A 506 -3.89 14.83 -2.79
C VAL A 506 -4.25 13.71 -3.78
N ARG A 507 -5.40 13.07 -3.55
CA ARG A 507 -6.05 12.29 -4.59
C ARG A 507 -6.58 13.32 -5.56
N ILE A 508 -5.96 13.40 -6.74
CA ILE A 508 -6.68 13.90 -7.90
C ILE A 508 -7.93 13.03 -7.97
N ALA A 509 -9.09 13.61 -7.69
CA ALA A 509 -10.34 12.89 -7.80
C ALA A 509 -10.42 12.37 -9.25
N ALA A 510 -10.68 11.07 -9.40
CA ALA A 510 -11.11 10.57 -10.70
C ALA A 510 -12.27 11.46 -11.17
N PRO A 511 -12.34 11.83 -12.46
CA PRO A 511 -13.40 12.69 -12.96
C PRO A 511 -14.76 12.13 -12.52
N LYS A 512 -15.62 13.02 -12.01
CA LYS A 512 -16.90 12.64 -11.41
C LYS A 512 -17.67 11.77 -12.42
N ARG A 513 -18.17 10.63 -11.94
CA ARG A 513 -19.09 9.75 -12.69
C ARG A 513 -20.50 10.35 -12.68
N GLY A 514 -20.63 11.53 -13.26
CA GLY A 514 -21.87 12.30 -13.33
C GLY A 514 -21.67 13.55 -14.18
N LEU A 515 -22.76 14.01 -14.81
CA LEU A 515 -22.81 15.34 -15.43
C LEU A 515 -22.68 16.40 -14.33
N ASP A 516 -21.85 17.41 -14.55
CA ASP A 516 -21.83 18.63 -13.72
C ASP A 516 -23.13 19.43 -13.86
#